data_AF-A0A9N8PWV5-F1
#
_entry.id   AF-A0A9N8PWV5-F1
#
_cell.length_a   1.000
_cell.length_b   1.000
_cell.length_c   1.000
_cell.angle_alpha   90.00
_cell.angle_beta   90.00
_cell.angle_gamma   90.00
#
_symmetry.space_group_name_H-M   'P 1'
#
loop_
_entity.id
_entity.type
_entity.pdbx_description
1 polymer ?
#
loop_
_entity_poly.entity_id
_entity_poly.type
_entity_poly.pdbx_seq_one_letter_code
_entity_poly.pdbx_strand_id
1 'polypeptide(L)'
;MEMMSQTLGVNTILYLPNLSMTWGAAGHAICHFLIYLSVGIPLLYMESVVGQFTGRDCLEVWHARAWLSHIGYIHVFWQVWYLKGLVVKYEEAIDADFSLFVQKFSLTNSISEVMYSLKVGSGLAFGCSSRTSFRAPCYGNTVLVVVVSALVFVLGVCSSAMMICPYAFKFDMRPSTLMAYPLANIFERIPRFIHSYEATSFWLIICFMFVAMSALGLSINIVLIKLDSTWGPKTEILKRSRAMFTAQAMTKEYMYRQYHLQAGILMRQKRSNVRNTQGHDSPRIP
;
A
#
# COMPACT_ATOMS: atom_id res chain seq x y z
N MET A 1 7.58 -8.25 0.05
CA MET A 1 7.48 -8.21 -1.42
C MET A 1 6.08 -8.57 -1.92
N GLU A 2 5.44 -9.63 -1.42
CA GLU A 2 4.07 -10.01 -1.83
C GLU A 2 3.05 -8.88 -1.65
N MET A 3 3.07 -8.18 -0.51
CA MET A 3 2.16 -7.04 -0.28
C MET A 3 2.39 -5.89 -1.27
N MET A 4 3.63 -5.67 -1.70
CA MET A 4 3.98 -4.64 -2.69
C MET A 4 3.47 -5.01 -4.09
N SER A 5 3.57 -6.28 -4.50
CA SER A 5 3.03 -6.72 -5.79
C SER A 5 1.50 -6.79 -5.82
N GLN A 6 0.83 -6.64 -4.67
CA GLN A 6 -0.62 -6.52 -4.59
C GLN A 6 -1.10 -5.07 -4.66
N THR A 7 -0.36 -4.11 -4.10
CA THR A 7 -0.70 -2.68 -4.18
C THR A 7 -0.32 -2.07 -5.53
N LEU A 8 0.71 -2.61 -6.18
CA LEU A 8 1.11 -2.23 -7.54
C LEU A 8 0.32 -3.03 -8.57
N GLY A 9 -0.62 -2.37 -9.25
CA GLY A 9 -1.41 -2.99 -10.31
C GLY A 9 -2.00 -1.96 -11.27
N VAL A 10 -2.91 -2.42 -12.13
CA VAL A 10 -3.59 -1.57 -13.14
C VAL A 10 -4.19 -0.30 -12.53
N ASN A 11 -4.71 -0.38 -11.30
CA ASN A 11 -5.29 0.78 -10.63
C ASN A 11 -4.24 1.89 -10.39
N THR A 12 -3.11 1.55 -9.77
CA THR A 12 -2.05 2.48 -9.38
C THR A 12 -1.28 3.06 -10.56
N ILE A 13 -1.21 2.32 -11.67
CA ILE A 13 -0.35 2.68 -12.81
C ILE A 13 -1.12 3.27 -13.99
N LEU A 14 -2.40 2.92 -14.15
CA LEU A 14 -3.20 3.37 -15.29
C LEU A 14 -4.40 4.19 -14.85
N TYR A 15 -5.22 3.67 -13.93
CA TYR A 15 -6.43 4.38 -13.52
C TYR A 15 -6.13 5.68 -12.76
N LEU A 16 -5.29 5.61 -11.72
CA LEU A 16 -4.94 6.76 -10.89
C LEU A 16 -4.17 7.85 -11.64
N PRO A 17 -3.19 7.53 -12.50
CA PRO A 17 -2.56 8.54 -13.37
C PRO A 17 -3.56 9.18 -14.33
N ASN A 18 -4.44 8.40 -14.95
CA ASN A 18 -5.47 8.94 -15.83
C ASN A 18 -6.40 9.93 -15.09
N LEU A 19 -6.78 9.58 -13.86
CA LEU A 19 -7.63 10.41 -13.01
C LEU A 19 -6.93 11.69 -12.57
N SER A 20 -5.66 11.59 -12.18
CA SER A 20 -4.85 12.73 -11.76
C SER A 20 -4.68 13.73 -12.88
N MET A 21 -4.46 13.23 -14.10
CA MET A 21 -4.41 14.07 -15.29
C MET A 21 -5.72 14.84 -15.41
N THR A 22 -6.88 14.19 -15.22
CA THR A 22 -8.21 14.82 -15.29
C THR A 22 -8.60 15.72 -14.14
N TRP A 23 -7.88 15.79 -13.01
CA TRP A 23 -8.28 16.61 -11.84
C TRP A 23 -7.22 17.64 -11.43
N GLY A 24 -6.26 17.91 -12.32
CA GLY A 24 -5.11 18.77 -12.04
C GLY A 24 -3.93 17.96 -11.54
N ALA A 25 -3.08 17.49 -12.47
CA ALA A 25 -2.05 16.49 -12.23
C ALA A 25 -1.14 16.79 -11.03
N ALA A 26 -0.65 18.02 -10.90
CA ALA A 26 0.29 18.41 -9.85
C ALA A 26 -0.39 18.49 -8.47
N GLY A 27 -1.50 19.24 -8.36
CA GLY A 27 -2.24 19.38 -7.10
C GLY A 27 -2.79 18.05 -6.61
N HIS A 28 -3.37 17.26 -7.51
CA HIS A 28 -3.88 15.92 -7.20
C HIS A 28 -2.77 14.98 -6.75
N ALA A 29 -1.62 14.96 -7.44
CA ALA A 29 -0.51 14.10 -7.06
C ALA A 29 0.04 14.44 -5.65
N ILE A 30 0.17 15.73 -5.33
CA ILE A 30 0.63 16.19 -4.01
C ILE A 30 -0.37 15.81 -2.92
N CYS A 31 -1.66 16.08 -3.12
CA CYS A 31 -2.69 15.75 -2.15
C CYS A 31 -2.82 14.24 -1.94
N HIS A 32 -2.80 13.44 -3.02
CA HIS A 32 -2.77 11.99 -2.89
C HIS A 32 -1.56 11.51 -2.13
N PHE A 33 -0.36 12.03 -2.43
CA PHE A 33 0.85 11.68 -1.68
C PHE A 33 0.70 11.95 -0.18
N LEU A 34 0.12 13.10 0.22
CA LEU A 34 -0.16 13.41 1.62
C LEU A 34 -1.22 12.48 2.24
N ILE A 35 -2.23 12.06 1.49
CA ILE A 35 -3.26 11.12 1.95
C ILE A 35 -2.68 9.70 2.09
N TYR A 36 -1.79 9.26 1.18
CA TYR A 36 -1.03 8.01 1.33
C TYR A 36 -0.27 7.99 2.67
N LEU A 37 0.38 9.09 3.04
CA LEU A 37 1.12 9.17 4.31
C LEU A 37 0.20 9.24 5.53
N SER A 38 -0.83 10.08 5.50
CA SER A 38 -1.68 10.35 6.68
C SER A 38 -2.75 9.30 6.92
N VAL A 39 -3.35 8.72 5.87
CA VAL A 39 -4.44 7.73 5.97
C VAL A 39 -3.95 6.33 5.54
N GLY A 40 -3.14 6.25 4.49
CA GLY A 40 -2.65 4.98 3.96
C GLY A 40 -1.75 4.22 4.93
N ILE A 41 -0.76 4.89 5.54
CA ILE A 41 0.15 4.25 6.50
C ILE A 41 -0.61 3.69 7.71
N PRO A 42 -1.44 4.47 8.45
CA PRO A 42 -2.08 3.95 9.65
C PRO A 42 -3.03 2.78 9.36
N LEU A 43 -3.82 2.85 8.29
CA LEU A 43 -4.80 1.81 7.97
C LEU A 43 -4.12 0.52 7.48
N LEU A 44 -3.17 0.62 6.56
CA LEU A 44 -2.44 -0.57 6.08
C LEU A 44 -1.60 -1.18 7.21
N TYR A 45 -1.06 -0.35 8.10
CA TYR A 45 -0.33 -0.82 9.28
C TYR A 45 -1.25 -1.56 10.24
N MET A 46 -2.45 -1.04 10.49
CA MET A 46 -3.43 -1.69 11.36
C MET A 46 -3.79 -3.09 10.84
N GLU A 47 -4.08 -3.23 9.55
CA GLU A 47 -4.38 -4.54 8.95
C GLU A 47 -3.17 -5.48 8.99
N SER A 48 -1.98 -4.97 8.67
CA SER A 48 -0.74 -5.76 8.65
C SER A 48 -0.34 -6.24 10.04
N VAL A 49 -0.52 -5.41 11.07
CA VAL A 49 -0.29 -5.77 12.47
C VAL A 49 -1.28 -6.84 12.87
N VAL A 50 -2.57 -6.59 12.74
CA VAL A 50 -3.59 -7.55 13.19
C VAL A 50 -3.45 -8.90 12.48
N GLY A 51 -3.12 -8.92 11.19
CA GLY A 51 -2.85 -10.17 10.47
C GLY A 51 -1.59 -10.89 10.95
N GLN A 52 -0.46 -10.19 11.07
CA GLN A 52 0.80 -10.77 11.58
C GLN A 52 0.66 -11.32 13.01
N PHE A 53 -0.05 -10.59 13.88
CA PHE A 53 -0.18 -10.95 15.29
C PHE A 53 -1.14 -12.11 15.51
N THR A 54 -2.27 -12.14 14.81
CA THR A 54 -3.24 -13.24 14.91
C THR A 54 -2.75 -14.48 14.17
N GLY A 55 -1.98 -14.29 13.08
CA GLY A 55 -1.58 -15.37 12.18
C GLY A 55 -2.79 -16.08 11.55
N ARG A 56 -3.91 -15.36 11.43
CA ARG A 56 -5.21 -15.81 10.94
C ARG A 56 -5.63 -14.99 9.72
N ASP A 57 -6.50 -15.58 8.91
CA ASP A 57 -6.93 -15.03 7.64
C ASP A 57 -8.01 -14.00 7.90
N CYS A 58 -8.34 -13.19 6.89
CA CYS A 58 -9.38 -12.18 7.01
C CYS A 58 -10.69 -12.75 7.56
N LEU A 59 -11.06 -13.99 7.28
CA LEU A 59 -12.26 -14.65 7.83
C LEU A 59 -12.09 -15.05 9.32
N GLU A 60 -10.96 -15.65 9.66
CA GLU A 60 -10.68 -16.17 11.00
C GLU A 60 -10.33 -15.09 12.02
N VAL A 61 -9.81 -13.95 11.57
CA VAL A 61 -9.53 -12.77 12.42
C VAL A 61 -10.83 -12.26 13.06
N TRP A 62 -11.92 -12.20 12.28
CA TRP A 62 -13.20 -11.69 12.78
C TRP A 62 -13.95 -12.67 13.69
N HIS A 63 -13.55 -13.95 13.73
CA HIS A 63 -14.02 -14.89 14.76
C HIS A 63 -13.55 -14.54 16.18
N ALA A 64 -12.64 -13.56 16.36
CA ALA A 64 -12.31 -13.02 17.68
C ALA A 64 -13.53 -12.44 18.43
N ARG A 65 -14.58 -12.03 17.71
CA ARG A 65 -15.89 -11.71 18.29
C ARG A 65 -17.01 -12.28 17.41
N ALA A 66 -17.81 -13.19 17.96
CA ALA A 66 -18.81 -13.96 17.20
C ALA A 66 -19.75 -13.13 16.32
N TRP A 67 -20.18 -11.95 16.79
CA TRP A 67 -21.08 -11.04 16.07
C TRP A 67 -20.43 -10.30 14.88
N LEU A 68 -19.10 -10.20 14.81
CA LEU A 68 -18.37 -9.53 13.72
C LEU A 68 -17.88 -10.50 12.64
N SER A 69 -18.09 -11.81 12.80
CA SER A 69 -17.65 -12.83 11.84
C SER A 69 -18.17 -12.60 10.41
N HIS A 70 -19.34 -11.96 10.28
CA HIS A 70 -19.95 -11.59 8.99
C HIS A 70 -19.16 -10.54 8.20
N ILE A 71 -18.32 -9.72 8.87
CA ILE A 71 -17.51 -8.68 8.21
C ILE A 71 -16.47 -9.30 7.26
N GLY A 72 -15.89 -10.45 7.63
CA GLY A 72 -14.95 -11.17 6.76
C GLY A 72 -15.59 -11.61 5.44
N TYR A 73 -16.83 -12.09 5.48
CA TYR A 73 -17.58 -12.48 4.28
C TYR A 73 -17.92 -11.28 3.40
N ILE A 74 -18.24 -10.13 4.00
CA ILE A 74 -18.49 -8.88 3.28
C ILE A 74 -17.23 -8.42 2.55
N HIS A 75 -16.03 -8.53 3.17
CA HIS A 75 -14.76 -8.20 2.52
C HIS A 75 -14.49 -9.07 1.29
N VAL A 76 -14.71 -10.38 1.39
CA VAL A 76 -14.53 -11.31 0.25
C VAL A 76 -15.59 -11.06 -0.83
N PHE A 77 -16.84 -10.81 -0.46
CA PHE A 77 -17.93 -10.52 -1.39
C PHE A 77 -17.72 -9.20 -2.15
N TRP A 78 -17.27 -8.15 -1.46
CA TRP A 78 -16.91 -6.86 -2.05
C TRP A 78 -15.79 -7.01 -3.08
N GLN A 79 -14.81 -7.88 -2.80
CA GLN A 79 -13.70 -8.17 -3.71
C GLN A 79 -14.15 -8.90 -4.99
N VAL A 80 -15.14 -9.79 -4.90
CA VAL A 80 -15.73 -10.49 -6.06
C VAL A 80 -16.55 -9.53 -6.93
N TRP A 81 -17.26 -8.58 -6.32
CA TRP A 81 -18.01 -7.55 -7.06
C TRP A 81 -17.08 -6.52 -7.74
N TYR A 82 -15.95 -6.21 -7.13
CA TYR A 82 -14.93 -5.32 -7.71
C TYR A 82 -14.28 -5.92 -8.98
N LEU A 83 -14.23 -7.25 -9.11
CA LEU A 83 -13.74 -7.93 -10.32
C LEU A 83 -14.64 -7.73 -11.57
N LYS A 84 -15.87 -7.21 -11.41
CA LYS A 84 -16.85 -7.05 -12.51
C LYS A 84 -17.06 -5.61 -13.01
N GLY A 85 -16.21 -4.66 -12.59
CA GLY A 85 -15.96 -3.35 -13.22
C GLY A 85 -17.13 -2.61 -13.89
N LEU A 86 -17.72 -1.61 -13.22
CA LEU A 86 -18.61 -0.65 -13.87
C LEU A 86 -18.67 0.72 -13.15
N VAL A 87 -18.78 1.78 -13.97
CA VAL A 87 -19.11 3.21 -13.69
C VAL A 87 -17.88 4.14 -13.42
N VAL A 88 -17.41 5.08 -14.28
CA VAL A 88 -17.96 6.22 -15.11
C VAL A 88 -18.32 7.43 -14.20
N LYS A 89 -17.85 8.70 -14.30
CA LYS A 89 -17.24 9.58 -15.32
C LYS A 89 -16.79 10.95 -14.69
N TYR A 90 -16.21 11.83 -15.53
CA TYR A 90 -16.12 13.33 -15.49
C TYR A 90 -15.03 13.99 -14.59
N GLU A 91 -14.32 15.08 -14.93
CA GLU A 91 -14.04 15.85 -16.17
C GLU A 91 -12.82 16.80 -15.91
N GLU A 92 -12.12 17.21 -16.97
CA GLU A 92 -11.15 18.33 -17.14
C GLU A 92 -9.69 18.24 -16.64
N ALA A 93 -8.82 17.86 -17.56
CA ALA A 93 -7.40 17.63 -17.33
C ALA A 93 -6.50 18.87 -17.44
N ILE A 94 -5.69 18.99 -16.38
CA ILE A 94 -4.44 19.73 -16.19
C ILE A 94 -4.58 21.25 -16.21
N ASP A 95 -4.64 21.77 -14.99
CA ASP A 95 -4.51 23.17 -14.65
C ASP A 95 -3.19 23.40 -13.92
N ALA A 96 -2.43 24.40 -14.37
CA ALA A 96 -1.21 24.86 -13.72
C ALA A 96 -1.50 25.94 -12.65
N ASP A 97 -2.72 26.50 -12.63
CA ASP A 97 -3.12 27.58 -11.72
C ASP A 97 -3.78 27.07 -10.41
N PHE A 98 -3.78 25.74 -10.17
CA PHE A 98 -4.46 25.07 -9.05
C PHE A 98 -5.97 25.36 -8.91
N SER A 99 -6.55 26.22 -9.75
CA SER A 99 -7.94 26.66 -9.70
C SER A 99 -8.91 25.49 -9.95
N LEU A 100 -8.56 24.61 -10.88
CA LEU A 100 -9.32 23.44 -11.30
C LEU A 100 -9.20 22.31 -10.25
N PHE A 101 -8.04 22.22 -9.58
CA PHE A 101 -7.88 21.36 -8.42
C PHE A 101 -8.79 21.81 -7.27
N VAL A 102 -8.79 23.10 -6.92
CA VAL A 102 -9.65 23.63 -5.83
C VAL A 102 -11.13 23.42 -6.11
N GLN A 103 -11.56 23.53 -7.38
CA GLN A 103 -12.98 23.37 -7.74
C GLN A 103 -13.45 21.90 -7.71
N LYS A 104 -12.57 20.94 -8.04
CA LYS A 104 -12.95 19.51 -8.19
C LYS A 104 -12.47 18.61 -7.06
N PHE A 105 -11.63 19.11 -6.17
CA PHE A 105 -11.10 18.33 -5.08
C PHE A 105 -12.22 17.89 -4.12
N SER A 106 -12.36 16.57 -3.97
CA SER A 106 -13.19 15.96 -2.95
C SER A 106 -12.31 15.07 -2.09
N LEU A 107 -12.11 15.47 -0.84
CA LEU A 107 -11.32 14.72 0.13
C LEU A 107 -11.82 13.27 0.25
N THR A 108 -13.14 13.06 0.21
CA THR A 108 -13.76 11.74 0.31
C THR A 108 -13.39 10.83 -0.87
N ASN A 109 -13.34 11.39 -2.08
CA ASN A 109 -12.94 10.63 -3.27
C ASN A 109 -11.46 10.28 -3.22
N SER A 110 -10.60 11.25 -2.87
CA SER A 110 -9.16 11.03 -2.74
C SER A 110 -8.81 10.01 -1.65
N ILE A 111 -9.51 10.02 -0.51
CA ILE A 111 -9.35 9.00 0.54
C ILE A 111 -9.79 7.62 0.01
N SER A 112 -10.94 7.56 -0.65
CA SER A 112 -11.46 6.32 -1.22
C SER A 112 -10.49 5.72 -2.23
N GLU A 113 -9.92 6.55 -3.11
CA GLU A 113 -8.92 6.15 -4.10
C GLU A 113 -7.63 5.60 -3.48
N VAL A 114 -7.12 6.26 -2.44
CA VAL A 114 -5.95 5.76 -1.70
C VAL A 114 -6.27 4.42 -1.02
N MET A 115 -7.45 4.29 -0.41
CA MET A 115 -7.90 3.03 0.17
C MET A 115 -8.03 1.93 -0.89
N TYR A 116 -8.58 2.23 -2.06
CA TYR A 116 -8.73 1.29 -3.17
C TYR A 116 -7.39 0.91 -3.80
N SER A 117 -6.45 1.84 -3.93
CA SER A 117 -5.11 1.57 -4.46
C SER A 117 -4.29 0.69 -3.51
N LEU A 118 -4.30 1.01 -2.21
CA LEU A 118 -3.63 0.21 -1.19
C LEU A 118 -4.39 -1.09 -0.88
N LYS A 119 -5.61 -1.25 -1.39
CA LYS A 119 -6.53 -2.37 -1.13
C LYS A 119 -6.77 -2.59 0.37
N VAL A 120 -6.75 -1.50 1.13
CA VAL A 120 -7.10 -1.50 2.55
C VAL A 120 -8.58 -1.89 2.66
N GLY A 121 -8.90 -2.78 3.59
CA GLY A 121 -10.26 -3.30 3.71
C GLY A 121 -10.61 -4.31 2.62
N SER A 122 -9.63 -4.93 1.95
CA SER A 122 -9.88 -6.14 1.14
C SER A 122 -9.58 -7.42 1.92
N GLY A 123 -8.87 -7.32 3.04
CA GLY A 123 -8.35 -8.45 3.79
C GLY A 123 -7.15 -9.16 3.16
N LEU A 124 -6.66 -8.68 2.00
CA LEU A 124 -5.42 -9.19 1.41
C LEU A 124 -4.20 -8.88 2.28
N ALA A 125 -4.15 -7.68 2.87
CA ALA A 125 -3.08 -7.31 3.79
C ALA A 125 -3.07 -8.22 5.03
N PHE A 126 -4.24 -8.65 5.52
CA PHE A 126 -4.34 -9.68 6.58
C PHE A 126 -3.70 -10.99 6.13
N GLY A 127 -4.11 -11.53 4.97
CA GLY A 127 -3.61 -12.80 4.46
C GLY A 127 -2.10 -12.80 4.13
N CYS A 128 -1.55 -11.67 3.70
CA CYS A 128 -0.12 -11.52 3.47
C CYS A 128 0.67 -11.37 4.78
N SER A 129 0.18 -10.56 5.70
CA SER A 129 0.89 -10.29 6.97
C SER A 129 0.85 -11.48 7.93
N SER A 130 -0.22 -12.27 7.94
CA SER A 130 -0.37 -13.48 8.75
C SER A 130 0.67 -14.57 8.45
N ARG A 131 1.24 -14.57 7.25
CA ARG A 131 2.33 -15.46 6.83
C ARG A 131 3.71 -14.99 7.26
N THR A 132 3.83 -13.74 7.71
CA THR A 132 5.13 -13.19 8.11
C THR A 132 5.53 -13.68 9.50
N SER A 133 6.84 -13.76 9.74
CA SER A 133 7.36 -14.07 11.07
C SER A 133 6.90 -13.02 12.08
N PHE A 134 6.54 -13.46 13.29
CA PHE A 134 6.09 -12.59 14.37
C PHE A 134 7.10 -11.49 14.74
N ARG A 135 8.39 -11.74 14.51
CA ARG A 135 9.47 -10.78 14.82
C ARG A 135 9.85 -9.89 13.65
N ALA A 136 9.23 -10.05 12.48
CA ALA A 136 9.53 -9.22 11.33
C ALA A 136 9.04 -7.77 11.56
N PRO A 137 9.81 -6.75 11.13
CA PRO A 137 9.45 -5.35 11.32
C PRO A 137 8.26 -4.96 10.44
N CYS A 138 7.05 -5.09 10.98
CA CYS A 138 5.80 -4.81 10.25
C CYS A 138 5.67 -3.34 9.87
N TYR A 139 5.93 -2.43 10.81
CA TYR A 139 5.86 -0.99 10.54
C TYR A 139 6.77 -0.56 9.39
N GLY A 140 8.04 -0.98 9.41
CA GLY A 140 8.99 -0.65 8.34
C GLY A 140 8.55 -1.20 6.98
N ASN A 141 8.03 -2.42 6.94
CA ASN A 141 7.51 -3.03 5.72
C ASN A 141 6.29 -2.29 5.18
N THR A 142 5.35 -1.90 6.06
CA THR A 142 4.16 -1.13 5.66
C THR A 142 4.54 0.24 5.11
N VAL A 143 5.40 0.99 5.81
CA VAL A 143 5.85 2.31 5.36
C VAL A 143 6.53 2.20 3.99
N LEU A 144 7.41 1.21 3.80
CA LEU A 144 8.07 0.97 2.52
C LEU A 144 7.04 0.70 1.41
N VAL A 145 6.05 -0.16 1.65
CA VAL A 145 5.01 -0.47 0.65
C VAL A 145 4.21 0.78 0.27
N VAL A 146 3.81 1.59 1.26
CA VAL A 146 3.04 2.81 1.01
C VAL A 146 3.87 3.85 0.25
N VAL A 147 5.11 4.10 0.68
CA VAL A 147 6.01 5.07 0.03
C VAL A 147 6.33 4.64 -1.40
N VAL A 148 6.68 3.36 -1.63
CA VAL A 148 6.95 2.86 -2.97
C VAL A 148 5.69 2.95 -3.85
N SER A 149 4.50 2.62 -3.31
CA SER A 149 3.25 2.74 -4.07
C SER A 149 2.95 4.19 -4.46
N ALA A 150 3.18 5.14 -3.54
CA ALA A 150 3.01 6.56 -3.80
C ALA A 150 4.02 7.09 -4.83
N LEU A 151 5.28 6.65 -4.78
CA LEU A 151 6.30 7.00 -5.77
C LEU A 151 5.97 6.44 -7.16
N VAL A 152 5.53 5.19 -7.24
CA VAL A 152 5.10 4.57 -8.51
C VAL A 152 3.90 5.32 -9.09
N PHE A 153 2.96 5.75 -8.25
CA PHE A 153 1.84 6.58 -8.68
C PHE A 153 2.32 7.91 -9.29
N VAL A 154 3.21 8.65 -8.61
CA VAL A 154 3.77 9.91 -9.13
C VAL A 154 4.50 9.69 -10.47
N LEU A 155 5.33 8.65 -10.55
CA LEU A 155 6.00 8.27 -11.80
C LEU A 155 5.01 7.90 -12.90
N GLY A 156 3.89 7.25 -12.56
CA GLY A 156 2.80 6.96 -13.46
C GLY A 156 2.17 8.23 -14.03
N VAL A 157 1.88 9.23 -13.18
CA VAL A 157 1.36 10.54 -13.61
C VAL A 157 2.33 11.23 -14.56
N CYS A 158 3.63 11.28 -14.23
CA CYS A 158 4.65 11.86 -15.09
C CYS A 158 4.76 11.13 -16.43
N SER A 159 4.74 9.80 -16.42
CA SER A 159 4.84 8.97 -17.63
C SER A 159 3.63 9.17 -18.54
N SER A 160 2.42 9.19 -17.97
CA SER A 160 1.19 9.50 -18.72
C SER A 160 1.24 10.91 -19.32
N ALA A 161 1.74 11.91 -18.58
CA ALA A 161 1.90 13.27 -19.08
C ALA A 161 2.90 13.36 -20.24
N MET A 162 4.06 12.72 -20.11
CA MET A 162 5.09 12.71 -21.15
C MET A 162 4.62 12.04 -22.45
N MET A 163 3.71 11.07 -22.36
CA MET A 163 3.14 10.39 -23.52
C MET A 163 2.04 11.21 -24.21
N ILE A 164 1.22 11.94 -23.44
CA ILE A 164 -0.01 12.56 -23.95
C ILE A 164 0.20 13.99 -24.39
N CYS A 165 1.01 14.77 -23.67
CA CYS A 165 1.21 16.18 -23.99
C CYS A 165 1.80 16.39 -25.41
N PRO A 166 2.80 15.62 -25.87
CA PRO A 166 3.31 15.77 -27.24
C PRO A 166 2.27 15.41 -28.30
N TYR A 167 1.47 14.37 -28.05
CA TYR A 167 0.39 13.97 -28.95
C TYR A 167 -0.72 15.02 -29.00
N ALA A 168 -1.15 15.53 -27.84
CA ALA A 168 -2.13 16.60 -27.70
C ALA A 168 -1.68 17.86 -28.45
N PHE A 169 -0.42 18.25 -28.31
CA PHE A 169 0.17 19.39 -29.00
C PHE A 169 0.21 19.20 -30.52
N LYS A 170 0.57 18.01 -31.01
CA LYS A 170 0.67 17.71 -32.45
C LYS A 170 -0.68 17.78 -33.16
N PHE A 171 -1.76 17.40 -32.49
CA PHE A 171 -3.10 17.30 -33.09
C PHE A 171 -4.06 18.40 -32.62
N ASP A 172 -3.57 19.42 -31.90
CA ASP A 172 -4.37 20.51 -31.32
C ASP A 172 -5.60 20.01 -30.53
N MET A 173 -5.40 18.91 -29.81
CA MET A 173 -6.43 18.28 -28.99
C MET A 173 -6.15 18.51 -27.51
N ARG A 174 -7.20 18.72 -26.72
CA ARG A 174 -7.04 18.82 -25.27
C ARG A 174 -6.63 17.47 -24.67
N PRO A 175 -5.62 17.41 -23.78
CA PRO A 175 -5.20 16.17 -23.10
C PRO A 175 -6.34 15.46 -22.35
N SER A 176 -7.31 16.22 -21.87
CA SER A 176 -8.49 15.72 -21.16
C SER A 176 -9.38 14.82 -22.01
N THR A 177 -9.64 15.21 -23.25
CA THR A 177 -10.48 14.47 -24.21
C THR A 177 -9.85 13.12 -24.54
N LEU A 178 -8.52 13.08 -24.60
CA LEU A 178 -7.72 11.89 -24.83
C LEU A 178 -7.71 10.91 -23.65
N MET A 179 -8.28 11.26 -22.49
CA MET A 179 -8.19 10.47 -21.26
C MET A 179 -9.52 9.94 -20.72
N ALA A 180 -10.65 10.27 -21.35
CA ALA A 180 -12.01 9.96 -20.88
C ALA A 180 -12.34 8.48 -20.54
N TYR A 181 -11.55 7.49 -21.00
CA TYR A 181 -11.85 6.07 -20.79
C TYR A 181 -10.59 5.27 -20.41
N PRO A 182 -10.35 4.99 -19.11
CA PRO A 182 -9.09 4.41 -18.66
C PRO A 182 -8.80 3.01 -19.24
N LEU A 183 -9.85 2.22 -19.52
CA LEU A 183 -9.69 0.88 -20.10
C LEU A 183 -9.46 0.93 -21.62
N ALA A 184 -10.16 1.83 -22.32
CA ALA A 184 -9.89 2.09 -23.73
C ALA A 184 -8.51 2.75 -23.95
N ASN A 185 -8.01 3.51 -22.97
CA ASN A 185 -6.67 4.08 -23.03
C ASN A 185 -5.63 2.98 -23.23
N ILE A 186 -5.76 1.83 -22.57
CA ILE A 186 -4.78 0.73 -22.64
C ILE A 186 -4.70 0.15 -24.05
N PHE A 187 -5.84 -0.18 -24.65
CA PHE A 187 -5.88 -0.96 -25.89
C PHE A 187 -5.98 -0.11 -27.16
N GLU A 188 -6.54 1.09 -27.06
CA GLU A 188 -6.79 1.96 -28.21
C GLU A 188 -5.86 3.18 -28.23
N ARG A 189 -5.75 3.90 -27.12
CA ARG A 189 -5.11 5.22 -27.13
C ARG A 189 -3.60 5.18 -26.91
N ILE A 190 -3.11 4.37 -25.98
CA ILE A 190 -1.67 4.18 -25.74
C ILE A 190 -0.95 3.74 -27.02
N PRO A 191 -1.45 2.75 -27.81
CA PRO A 191 -0.83 2.41 -29.09
C PRO A 191 -0.81 3.58 -30.08
N ARG A 192 -1.88 4.40 -30.13
CA ARG A 192 -1.93 5.60 -30.98
C ARG A 192 -0.93 6.66 -30.54
N PHE A 193 -0.74 6.86 -29.24
CA PHE A 193 0.25 7.80 -28.72
C PHE A 193 1.66 7.32 -29.04
N ILE A 194 1.94 6.04 -28.83
CA ILE A 194 3.24 5.42 -29.12
C ILE A 194 3.60 5.52 -30.61
N HIS A 195 2.61 5.47 -31.50
CA HIS A 195 2.84 5.63 -32.94
C HIS A 195 3.38 7.02 -33.32
N SER A 196 3.30 8.01 -32.43
CA SER A 196 3.90 9.33 -32.65
C SER A 196 5.38 9.41 -32.31
N TYR A 197 5.96 8.38 -31.67
CA TYR A 197 7.36 8.30 -31.26
C TYR A 197 8.21 7.49 -32.25
N GLU A 198 9.51 7.74 -32.24
CA GLU A 198 10.49 6.91 -32.93
C GLU A 198 10.59 5.53 -32.25
N ALA A 199 10.84 4.47 -33.04
CA ALA A 199 10.86 3.08 -32.59
C ALA A 199 9.53 2.57 -31.96
N THR A 200 8.42 2.77 -32.67
CA THR A 200 7.06 2.38 -32.24
C THR A 200 6.96 0.95 -31.72
N SER A 201 7.54 -0.03 -32.42
CA SER A 201 7.49 -1.44 -32.06
C SER A 201 8.12 -1.74 -30.69
N PHE A 202 9.23 -1.06 -30.34
CA PHE A 202 9.92 -1.25 -29.07
C PHE A 202 9.06 -0.77 -27.90
N TRP A 203 8.55 0.46 -27.99
CA TRP A 203 7.69 1.05 -26.97
C TRP A 203 6.38 0.28 -26.81
N LEU A 204 5.80 -0.20 -27.90
CA LEU A 204 4.56 -0.96 -27.87
C LEU A 204 4.77 -2.31 -27.15
N ILE A 205 5.87 -3.02 -27.43
CA ILE A 205 6.23 -4.25 -26.71
C ILE A 205 6.43 -3.98 -25.23
N ILE A 206 7.17 -2.93 -24.85
CA ILE A 206 7.40 -2.58 -23.43
C ILE A 206 6.10 -2.24 -22.73
N CYS A 207 5.27 -1.39 -23.33
CA CYS A 207 3.99 -0.99 -22.74
C CYS A 207 3.04 -2.19 -22.58
N PHE A 208 2.90 -3.05 -23.60
CA PHE A 208 2.04 -4.23 -23.48
C PHE A 208 2.63 -5.31 -22.58
N MET A 209 3.95 -5.51 -22.55
CA MET A 209 4.57 -6.39 -21.56
C MET A 209 4.35 -5.88 -20.15
N PHE A 210 4.48 -4.58 -19.93
CA PHE A 210 4.26 -3.97 -18.63
C PHE A 210 2.79 -4.02 -18.20
N VAL A 211 1.86 -3.72 -19.11
CA VAL A 211 0.41 -3.90 -18.90
C VAL A 211 0.12 -5.37 -18.64
N ALA A 212 0.70 -6.30 -19.39
CA ALA A 212 0.56 -7.72 -19.16
C ALA A 212 1.08 -8.10 -17.77
N MET A 213 2.26 -7.65 -17.34
CA MET A 213 2.78 -7.90 -15.98
C MET A 213 1.90 -7.27 -14.87
N SER A 214 1.25 -6.14 -15.17
CA SER A 214 0.37 -5.42 -14.22
C SER A 214 -1.07 -5.96 -14.19
N ALA A 215 -1.59 -6.43 -15.33
CA ALA A 215 -2.93 -6.98 -15.54
C ALA A 215 -2.97 -8.49 -15.29
N LEU A 216 -1.93 -9.21 -15.70
CA LEU A 216 -1.52 -10.50 -15.13
C LEU A 216 -0.85 -10.26 -13.77
N GLY A 217 -1.59 -9.58 -12.89
CA GLY A 217 -1.48 -9.78 -11.45
C GLY A 217 -1.83 -11.23 -11.12
N LEU A 218 -1.03 -12.17 -11.60
CA LEU A 218 -0.92 -13.54 -11.12
C LEU A 218 -0.70 -13.50 -9.59
N SER A 219 -0.15 -12.41 -9.02
CA SER A 219 -0.08 -12.18 -7.57
C SER A 219 -1.44 -12.02 -6.87
N ILE A 220 -2.45 -11.43 -7.51
CA ILE A 220 -3.80 -11.26 -6.93
C ILE A 220 -4.52 -12.61 -6.93
N ASN A 221 -4.47 -13.35 -8.05
CA ASN A 221 -5.12 -14.66 -8.16
C ASN A 221 -4.37 -15.78 -7.42
N ILE A 222 -3.03 -15.81 -7.41
CA ILE A 222 -2.25 -16.85 -6.71
C ILE A 222 -2.49 -16.79 -5.19
N VAL A 223 -2.60 -15.60 -4.59
CA VAL A 223 -2.81 -15.50 -3.13
C VAL A 223 -4.27 -15.75 -2.76
N LEU A 224 -5.23 -15.29 -3.57
CA LEU A 224 -6.67 -15.59 -3.36
C LEU A 224 -6.95 -17.10 -3.49
N ILE A 225 -6.24 -17.79 -4.40
CA ILE A 225 -6.35 -19.25 -4.62
C ILE A 225 -5.52 -20.05 -3.59
N LYS A 226 -4.48 -19.46 -2.98
CA LYS A 226 -3.70 -20.07 -1.88
C LYS A 226 -4.28 -19.78 -0.49
N LEU A 227 -5.60 -19.71 -0.32
CA LEU A 227 -6.21 -19.94 0.99
C LEU A 227 -6.11 -21.45 1.27
N ASP A 228 -4.93 -21.88 1.72
CA ASP A 228 -4.62 -23.28 1.99
C ASP A 228 -5.45 -23.78 3.18
N SER A 229 -6.19 -24.87 3.04
CA SER A 229 -7.00 -25.43 4.13
C SER A 229 -6.17 -26.04 5.26
N THR A 230 -4.86 -26.20 5.06
CA THR A 230 -3.90 -26.66 6.09
C THR A 230 -3.24 -25.51 6.85
N TRP A 231 -3.75 -24.30 6.67
CA TRP A 231 -3.12 -23.07 7.12
C TRP A 231 -3.33 -22.81 8.62
N GLY A 232 -2.23 -22.48 9.30
CA GLY A 232 -2.14 -22.38 10.76
C GLY A 232 -0.82 -22.99 11.26
N PRO A 233 -0.38 -22.67 12.50
CA PRO A 233 0.88 -23.19 12.99
C PRO A 233 0.80 -24.70 13.17
N LYS A 234 1.62 -25.47 12.46
CA LYS A 234 1.62 -26.94 12.62
C LYS A 234 2.12 -27.38 13.99
N THR A 235 2.94 -26.55 14.63
CA THR A 235 3.49 -26.81 15.96
C THR A 235 2.56 -26.32 17.07
N GLU A 236 2.31 -27.20 18.03
CA GLU A 236 1.39 -26.96 19.15
C GLU A 236 1.83 -25.76 20.00
N ILE A 237 3.14 -25.52 20.13
CA ILE A 237 3.72 -24.38 20.85
C ILE A 237 3.40 -23.04 20.15
N LEU A 238 3.43 -22.99 18.82
CA LEU A 238 3.03 -21.80 18.08
C LEU A 238 1.51 -21.60 18.10
N LYS A 239 0.72 -22.68 18.09
CA LYS A 239 -0.74 -22.60 18.33
C LYS A 239 -1.04 -22.05 19.73
N ARG A 240 -0.35 -22.54 20.77
CA ARG A 240 -0.58 -22.17 22.17
C ARG A 240 -0.13 -20.74 22.48
N SER A 241 1.01 -20.30 21.92
CA SER A 241 1.46 -18.91 22.01
C SER A 241 0.56 -17.96 21.23
N ARG A 242 0.04 -18.35 20.05
CA ARG A 242 -0.91 -17.55 19.27
C ARG A 242 -2.32 -17.52 19.86
N ALA A 243 -2.77 -18.60 20.50
CA ALA A 243 -4.09 -18.70 21.16
C ALA A 243 -4.16 -17.94 22.50
N MET A 244 -3.02 -17.59 23.11
CA MET A 244 -2.99 -16.77 24.33
C MET A 244 -3.26 -15.28 24.08
N PHE A 245 -3.32 -14.82 22.83
CA PHE A 245 -3.44 -13.40 22.51
C PHE A 245 -4.88 -12.88 22.56
N THR A 246 -5.42 -12.76 23.78
CA THR A 246 -6.39 -11.70 24.08
C THR A 246 -5.66 -10.36 24.11
N ALA A 247 -6.36 -9.25 23.85
CA ALA A 247 -5.77 -7.90 23.94
C ALA A 247 -5.01 -7.67 25.27
N GLN A 248 -5.51 -8.27 26.36
CA GLN A 248 -4.93 -8.24 27.70
C GLN A 248 -3.56 -8.94 27.79
N ALA A 249 -3.39 -10.08 27.09
CA ALA A 249 -2.10 -10.78 27.04
C ALA A 249 -1.07 -10.00 26.19
N MET A 250 -1.51 -9.32 25.13
CA MET A 250 -0.64 -8.43 24.34
C MET A 250 -0.11 -7.27 25.17
N THR A 251 -0.96 -6.61 25.96
CA THR A 251 -0.52 -5.51 26.84
C THR A 251 0.49 -6.00 27.87
N LYS A 252 0.28 -7.20 28.41
CA LYS A 252 1.18 -7.80 29.42
C LYS A 252 2.55 -8.14 28.84
N GLU A 253 2.60 -8.72 27.64
CA GLU A 253 3.86 -9.04 26.95
C GLU A 253 4.61 -7.76 26.52
N TYR A 254 3.89 -6.74 26.04
CA TYR A 254 4.49 -5.44 25.73
C TYR A 254 5.09 -4.78 26.99
N MET A 255 4.34 -4.75 28.09
CA MET A 255 4.83 -4.24 29.38
C MET A 255 6.05 -5.02 29.87
N TYR A 256 6.04 -6.34 29.75
CA TYR A 256 7.18 -7.19 30.12
C TYR A 256 8.44 -6.84 29.33
N ARG A 257 8.30 -6.58 28.02
CA ARG A 257 9.43 -6.16 27.15
C ARG A 257 9.95 -4.77 27.48
N GLN A 258 9.06 -3.81 27.74
CA GLN A 258 9.45 -2.47 28.19
C GLN A 258 10.22 -2.54 29.50
N TYR A 259 9.75 -3.34 30.45
CA TYR A 259 10.41 -3.56 31.73
C TYR A 259 11.82 -4.15 31.56
N HIS A 260 11.98 -5.16 30.70
CA HIS A 260 13.30 -5.76 30.46
C HIS A 260 14.27 -4.81 29.76
N LEU A 261 13.80 -3.99 28.82
CA LEU A 261 14.62 -2.96 28.20
C LEU A 261 15.07 -1.91 29.22
N GLN A 262 14.16 -1.43 30.07
CA GLN A 262 14.50 -0.49 31.14
C GLN A 262 15.46 -1.10 32.17
N ALA A 263 15.25 -2.35 32.57
CA ALA A 263 16.17 -3.07 33.46
C ALA A 263 17.57 -3.23 32.84
N GLY A 264 17.64 -3.52 31.55
CA GLY A 264 18.90 -3.59 30.80
C GLY A 264 19.63 -2.25 30.73
N ILE A 265 18.91 -1.16 30.49
CA ILE A 265 19.46 0.21 30.49
C ILE A 265 19.97 0.57 31.90
N LEU A 266 19.20 0.30 32.94
CA LEU A 266 19.57 0.55 34.33
C LEU A 266 20.84 -0.22 34.73
N MET A 267 20.97 -1.49 34.33
CA MET A 267 22.18 -2.27 34.57
C MET A 267 23.40 -1.70 33.84
N ARG A 268 23.24 -1.20 32.61
CA ARG A 268 24.31 -0.53 31.86
C ARG A 268 24.74 0.77 32.55
N GLN A 269 23.79 1.57 33.02
CA GLN A 269 24.06 2.81 33.78
C GLN A 269 24.78 2.53 35.11
N LYS A 270 24.38 1.47 35.84
CA LYS A 270 25.10 1.07 37.06
C LYS A 270 26.55 0.68 36.74
N ARG A 271 26.79 -0.06 35.67
CA ARG A 271 28.16 -0.43 35.25
C ARG A 271 28.99 0.78 34.82
N SER A 272 28.41 1.79 34.16
CA SER A 272 29.13 3.01 33.79
C SER A 272 29.47 3.87 35.00
N ASN A 273 28.57 3.97 35.97
CA ASN A 273 28.81 4.76 37.19
C ASN A 273 29.93 4.16 38.06
N VAL A 274 30.02 2.83 38.14
CA VAL A 274 31.12 2.14 38.85
C VAL A 274 32.49 2.41 38.22
N ARG A 275 32.57 2.62 36.89
CA ARG A 275 33.82 2.98 36.20
C ARG A 275 34.30 4.40 36.52
N ASN A 276 33.40 5.35 36.76
CA ASN A 276 33.79 6.72 37.11
C ASN A 276 34.34 6.85 38.54
N THR A 277 33.89 6.00 39.46
CA THR A 277 34.37 6.01 40.85
C THR A 277 35.78 5.46 41.03
N GLN A 278 36.29 4.63 40.11
CA GLN A 278 37.66 4.09 40.19
C GLN A 278 38.74 5.01 39.58
N GLY A 279 38.36 6.14 38.97
CA GLY A 279 39.29 7.08 38.35
C GLY A 279 39.80 8.19 39.27
N HIS A 280 39.29 8.32 40.50
CA HIS A 280 39.60 9.48 41.36
C HIS A 280 40.63 9.20 42.47
N ASP A 281 41.01 7.93 42.70
CA ASP A 281 41.98 7.52 43.72
C ASP A 281 43.36 7.18 43.12
N SER A 282 43.82 7.95 42.12
CA SER A 282 45.24 7.93 41.77
C SER A 282 45.98 8.93 42.68
N PRO A 283 46.83 8.47 43.61
CA PRO A 283 47.63 9.39 44.40
C PRO A 283 48.51 10.21 43.45
N ARG A 284 48.40 11.54 43.53
CA ARG A 284 49.36 12.44 42.88
C ARG A 284 50.72 12.16 43.50
N ILE A 285 51.59 11.51 42.75
CA ILE A 285 53.00 11.36 43.11
C ILE A 285 53.61 12.77 42.96
N PRO A 286 54.21 13.34 44.02
CA PRO A 286 54.91 14.62 43.97
C PRO A 286 56.19 14.56 43.11
#